data_AF-A0A1Q5FGD8-F1
#
_entry.id   AF-A0A1Q5FGD8-F1
#
_cell.length_a   1.000
_cell.length_b   1.000
_cell.length_c   1.000
_cell.angle_alpha   90.00
_cell.angle_beta   90.00
_cell.angle_gamma   90.00
#
_symmetry.space_group_name_H-M   'P 1'
#
loop_
_entity.id
_entity.type
_entity.pdbx_description
1 polymer ?
#
loop_
_entity_poly.entity_id
_entity_poly.type
_entity_poly.pdbx_seq_one_letter_code
_entity_poly.pdbx_strand_id
1 'polypeptide(L)'
;MNSQPVTAVPPTVERVGLRYALMPVDGNGIAVAMVARMLDGDANGARARILAPGEPIPYAVAPVLVADTTLHAAVRAQETLLRWGERPRPWLVLVADAPARPVQDARYLIRGLGNRLAGVARVPYLPVLRAVKGAEEALEYKDVRAAAEKLRAAMEKRS
;
A
#
# COMPACT_ATOMS: atom_id res chain seq x y z
N MET A 1 39.18 -11.42 42.67
CA MET A 1 37.81 -11.52 42.12
C MET A 1 37.78 -10.64 40.88
N ASN A 2 37.91 -11.23 39.68
CA ASN A 2 37.93 -10.49 38.41
C ASN A 2 36.57 -10.64 37.74
N SER A 3 35.79 -9.56 37.74
CA SER A 3 34.54 -9.46 36.98
C SER A 3 34.86 -9.22 35.52
N GLN A 4 34.54 -10.18 34.64
CA GLN A 4 34.55 -9.94 33.19
C GLN A 4 33.30 -9.13 32.79
N PRO A 5 33.43 -8.12 31.91
CA PRO A 5 32.27 -7.47 31.31
C PRO A 5 31.63 -8.41 30.29
N VAL A 6 30.37 -8.75 30.51
CA VAL A 6 29.53 -9.45 29.55
C VAL A 6 29.25 -8.48 28.39
N THR A 7 29.85 -8.73 27.23
CA THR A 7 29.54 -7.99 26.00
C THR A 7 28.09 -8.29 25.62
N ALA A 8 27.21 -7.32 25.83
CA ALA A 8 25.84 -7.39 25.33
C ALA A 8 25.88 -7.36 23.79
N VAL A 9 25.41 -8.44 23.16
CA VAL A 9 25.16 -8.47 21.72
C VAL A 9 24.04 -7.46 21.44
N PRO A 10 24.25 -6.40 20.63
CA PRO A 10 23.17 -5.51 20.27
C PRO A 10 22.08 -6.32 19.55
N PRO A 11 20.79 -6.05 19.80
CA PRO A 11 19.73 -6.72 19.06
C PRO A 11 19.95 -6.47 17.57
N THR A 12 19.92 -7.55 16.78
CA THR A 12 19.98 -7.48 15.32
C THR A 12 18.83 -6.61 14.85
N VAL A 13 19.11 -5.33 14.58
CA VAL A 13 18.17 -4.45 13.90
C VAL A 13 18.09 -5.00 12.48
N GLU A 14 17.05 -5.79 12.21
CA GLU A 14 16.71 -6.24 10.87
C GLU A 14 16.70 -4.98 9.98
N ARG A 15 17.63 -4.89 9.02
CA ARG A 15 17.64 -3.76 8.08
C ARG A 15 16.35 -3.85 7.27
N VAL A 16 15.33 -3.10 7.69
CA VAL A 16 14.06 -3.06 6.97
C VAL A 16 14.34 -2.31 5.66
N GLY A 17 14.63 -3.08 4.61
CA GLY A 17 14.75 -2.55 3.26
C GLY A 17 13.39 -2.16 2.72
N LEU A 18 13.41 -1.25 1.74
CA LEU A 18 12.21 -0.86 0.99
C LEU A 18 11.60 -2.11 0.34
N ARG A 19 10.32 -2.38 0.65
CA ARG A 19 9.57 -3.51 0.09
C ARG A 19 8.49 -3.08 -0.88
N TYR A 20 7.89 -1.90 -0.67
CA TYR A 20 6.77 -1.41 -1.45
C TYR A 20 7.03 -0.03 -2.03
N ALA A 21 6.84 0.10 -3.34
CA ALA A 21 6.88 1.36 -4.07
C ALA A 21 5.46 1.73 -4.50
N LEU A 22 4.89 2.75 -3.86
CA LEU A 22 3.51 3.16 -4.07
C LEU A 22 3.43 4.22 -5.17
N MET A 23 2.47 4.04 -6.07
CA MET A 23 2.16 4.96 -7.16
C MET A 23 0.66 5.29 -7.13
N PRO A 24 0.29 6.55 -6.89
CA PRO A 24 -1.08 6.99 -7.00
C PRO A 24 -1.55 6.94 -8.46
N VAL A 25 -2.74 6.43 -8.70
CA VAL A 25 -3.33 6.32 -10.05
C VAL A 25 -4.11 7.59 -10.43
N ASP A 26 -4.76 8.22 -9.46
CA ASP A 26 -5.71 9.34 -9.62
C ASP A 26 -5.35 10.59 -8.80
N GLY A 27 -4.34 10.52 -7.92
CA GLY A 27 -3.77 11.70 -7.25
C GLY A 27 -3.09 11.39 -5.91
N ASN A 28 -2.30 12.33 -5.40
CA ASN A 28 -1.74 12.26 -4.05
C ASN A 28 -2.80 12.76 -3.05
N GLY A 29 -3.31 11.84 -2.22
CA GLY A 29 -4.29 12.17 -1.18
C GLY A 29 -4.07 11.37 0.11
N ILE A 30 -4.89 11.63 1.13
CA ILE A 30 -4.79 10.96 2.43
C ILE A 30 -4.91 9.44 2.33
N ALA A 31 -5.66 8.93 1.35
CA ALA A 31 -5.77 7.50 1.07
C ALA A 31 -4.41 6.86 0.73
N VAL A 32 -3.62 7.50 -0.12
CA VAL A 32 -2.30 7.00 -0.55
C VAL A 32 -1.30 7.09 0.58
N ALA A 33 -1.29 8.21 1.33
CA ALA A 33 -0.47 8.37 2.53
C ALA A 33 -0.81 7.31 3.59
N MET A 34 -2.10 7.03 3.77
CA MET A 34 -2.57 5.99 4.68
C MET A 34 -2.11 4.61 4.23
N VAL A 35 -2.27 4.24 2.95
CA VAL A 35 -1.81 2.94 2.44
C VAL A 35 -0.29 2.79 2.60
N ALA A 36 0.49 3.84 2.32
CA ALA A 36 1.93 3.85 2.57
C ALA A 36 2.23 3.52 4.03
N ARG A 37 1.54 4.20 4.95
CA ARG A 37 1.74 4.01 6.38
C ARG A 37 1.27 2.65 6.89
N MET A 38 0.18 2.11 6.37
CA MET A 38 -0.30 0.76 6.67
C MET A 38 0.70 -0.33 6.26
N LEU A 39 1.33 -0.17 5.08
CA LEU A 39 2.33 -1.10 4.57
C LEU A 39 3.68 -0.95 5.25
N ASP A 40 4.01 0.27 5.66
CA ASP A 40 5.22 0.56 6.41
C ASP A 40 5.21 -0.10 7.79
N GLY A 41 4.07 -0.04 8.50
CA GLY A 41 3.96 -0.53 9.88
C GLY A 41 4.87 0.28 10.81
N ASP A 42 5.63 -0.38 11.68
CA ASP A 42 6.55 0.30 12.61
C ASP A 42 7.93 0.62 11.98
N ALA A 43 8.06 0.53 10.64
CA ALA A 43 9.33 0.69 9.94
C ALA A 43 9.74 2.16 9.68
N ASN A 44 8.96 3.13 10.13
CA ASN A 44 9.25 4.57 10.06
C ASN A 44 9.66 5.05 8.64
N GLY A 45 8.92 4.62 7.63
CA GLY A 45 9.11 4.94 6.22
C GLY A 45 10.12 4.04 5.49
N ALA A 46 10.76 3.11 6.19
CA ALA A 46 11.79 2.26 5.59
C ALA A 46 11.21 1.15 4.69
N ARG A 47 9.97 0.71 4.91
CA ARG A 47 9.39 -0.44 4.19
C ARG A 47 8.50 -0.04 3.02
N ALA A 48 7.83 1.11 3.09
CA ALA A 48 6.92 1.58 2.05
C ALA A 48 7.15 3.05 1.72
N ARG A 49 7.26 3.36 0.43
CA ARG A 49 7.52 4.73 -0.05
C ARG A 49 6.62 5.09 -1.22
N ILE A 50 6.07 6.29 -1.19
CA ILE A 50 5.36 6.88 -2.33
C ILE A 50 6.41 7.41 -3.31
N LEU A 51 6.35 6.94 -4.55
CA LEU A 51 7.22 7.42 -5.62
C LEU A 51 6.71 8.73 -6.19
N ALA A 52 7.62 9.63 -6.54
CA ALA A 52 7.28 10.82 -7.32
C ALA A 52 6.86 10.43 -8.74
N PRO A 53 6.04 11.24 -9.44
CA PRO A 53 5.69 11.00 -10.83
C PRO A 53 6.94 10.83 -11.71
N GLY A 54 7.00 9.72 -12.47
CA GLY A 54 8.14 9.41 -13.35
C GLY A 54 9.37 8.84 -12.65
N GLU A 55 9.38 8.75 -11.32
CA GLU A 55 10.46 8.12 -10.58
C GLU A 55 10.55 6.62 -10.92
N PRO A 56 11.76 6.07 -11.17
CA PRO A 56 11.91 4.65 -11.46
C PRO A 56 11.60 3.80 -10.22
N ILE A 57 11.02 2.61 -10.47
CA ILE A 57 10.79 1.62 -9.41
C ILE A 57 12.14 1.01 -9.02
N PRO A 58 12.55 1.07 -7.74
CA PRO A 58 13.81 0.48 -7.30
C PRO A 58 13.85 -1.03 -7.52
N TYR A 59 15.04 -1.58 -7.74
CA TYR A 59 15.21 -3.01 -7.96
C TYR A 59 14.75 -3.83 -6.75
N ALA A 60 14.13 -4.99 -7.01
CA ALA A 60 13.59 -5.91 -6.00
C ALA A 60 12.50 -5.31 -5.08
N VAL A 61 11.89 -4.19 -5.45
CA VAL A 61 10.76 -3.58 -4.72
C VAL A 61 9.44 -3.91 -5.43
N ALA A 62 8.42 -4.30 -4.66
CA ALA A 62 7.10 -4.58 -5.19
C ALA A 62 6.38 -3.27 -5.58
N PRO A 63 5.98 -3.09 -6.85
CA PRO A 63 5.20 -1.93 -7.23
C PRO A 63 3.75 -2.07 -6.76
N VAL A 64 3.19 -0.98 -6.25
CA VAL A 64 1.83 -0.90 -5.70
C VAL A 64 1.11 0.28 -6.33
N LEU A 65 0.11 0.00 -7.16
CA LEU A 65 -0.84 0.99 -7.62
C LEU A 65 -1.88 1.22 -6.53
N VAL A 66 -2.13 2.48 -6.16
CA VAL A 66 -3.19 2.86 -5.22
C VAL A 66 -4.23 3.66 -5.97
N ALA A 67 -5.49 3.27 -5.81
CA ALA A 67 -6.62 3.89 -6.50
C ALA A 67 -7.88 3.83 -5.63
N ASP A 68 -8.77 4.80 -5.79
CA ASP A 68 -10.07 4.75 -5.13
C ASP A 68 -11.01 3.72 -5.78
N THR A 69 -12.12 3.37 -5.12
CA THR A 69 -13.13 2.44 -5.67
C THR A 69 -14.10 3.07 -6.67
N THR A 70 -13.68 4.13 -7.37
CA THR A 70 -14.50 4.81 -8.38
C THR A 70 -14.32 4.19 -9.77
N LEU A 71 -15.29 4.39 -10.66
CA LEU A 71 -15.14 3.99 -12.07
C LEU A 71 -13.99 4.75 -12.74
N HIS A 72 -13.85 6.04 -12.43
CA HIS A 72 -12.78 6.86 -12.94
C HIS A 72 -11.40 6.28 -12.57
N ALA A 73 -11.19 5.97 -11.30
CA ALA A 73 -9.97 5.34 -10.81
C ALA A 73 -9.70 3.98 -11.47
N ALA A 74 -10.74 3.17 -11.71
CA ALA A 74 -10.60 1.89 -12.42
C ALA A 74 -10.14 2.06 -13.88
N VAL A 75 -10.68 3.07 -14.59
CA VAL A 75 -10.23 3.41 -15.96
C VAL A 75 -8.79 3.89 -15.96
N ARG A 76 -8.41 4.76 -15.03
CA ARG A 76 -7.03 5.25 -14.88
C ARG A 76 -6.05 4.12 -14.55
N ALA A 77 -6.47 3.16 -13.71
CA ALA A 77 -5.67 1.98 -13.41
C ALA A 77 -5.46 1.10 -14.65
N GLN A 78 -6.50 0.90 -15.45
CA GLN A 78 -6.40 0.20 -16.72
C GLN A 78 -5.45 0.90 -17.69
N GLU A 79 -5.57 2.22 -17.88
CA GLU A 79 -4.67 3.01 -18.73
C GLU A 79 -3.22 2.91 -18.27
N THR A 80 -2.99 2.97 -16.95
CA THR A 80 -1.67 2.82 -16.33
C THR A 80 -1.09 1.44 -16.62
N LEU A 81 -1.89 0.38 -16.46
CA LEU A 81 -1.47 -1.00 -16.74
C LEU A 81 -1.27 -1.31 -18.22
N LEU A 82 -1.94 -0.59 -19.11
CA LEU A 82 -1.72 -0.68 -20.55
C LEU A 82 -0.35 -0.11 -20.93
N ARG A 83 0.12 0.91 -20.21
CA ARG A 83 1.43 1.55 -20.41
C ARG A 83 2.55 0.93 -19.57
N TRP A 84 2.26 -0.12 -18.79
CA TRP A 84 3.17 -0.69 -17.80
C TRP A 84 4.44 -1.32 -18.40
N GLY A 85 4.34 -1.82 -19.63
CA GLY A 85 5.45 -2.49 -20.32
C GLY A 85 5.91 -3.76 -19.59
N GLU A 86 7.22 -4.02 -19.63
CA GLU A 86 7.86 -5.23 -19.09
C GLU A 86 8.20 -5.15 -17.59
N ARG A 87 7.67 -4.14 -16.89
CA ARG A 87 7.91 -3.96 -15.45
C ARG A 87 7.27 -5.10 -14.64
N PRO A 88 7.76 -5.38 -13.41
CA PRO A 88 7.14 -6.35 -12.51
C PRO A 88 5.64 -6.07 -12.35
N ARG A 89 4.82 -7.13 -12.31
CA ARG A 89 3.37 -7.00 -12.16
C ARG A 89 3.07 -6.25 -10.85
N PRO A 90 2.30 -5.15 -10.89
CA PRO A 90 2.02 -4.40 -9.67
C PRO A 90 0.90 -5.06 -8.88
N TRP A 91 0.92 -4.78 -7.58
CA TRP A 91 -0.27 -4.91 -6.75
C TRP A 91 -1.22 -3.76 -7.03
N LEU A 92 -2.52 -4.01 -6.93
CA LEU A 92 -3.54 -2.96 -6.92
C LEU A 92 -4.20 -2.91 -5.55
N VAL A 93 -4.05 -1.79 -4.85
CA VAL A 93 -4.75 -1.50 -3.59
C VAL A 93 -5.90 -0.55 -3.90
N LEU A 94 -7.11 -1.05 -3.69
CA LEU A 94 -8.34 -0.27 -3.86
C LEU A 94 -8.80 0.27 -2.51
N VAL A 95 -8.92 1.59 -2.39
CA VAL A 95 -9.40 2.27 -1.19
C VAL A 95 -10.84 2.71 -1.39
N ALA A 96 -11.74 2.30 -0.48
CA ALA A 96 -13.12 2.75 -0.59
C ALA A 96 -13.28 4.20 -0.11
N ASP A 97 -13.82 5.04 -0.98
CA ASP A 97 -14.08 6.48 -0.79
C ASP A 97 -15.41 6.75 -0.08
N ALA A 98 -16.33 5.79 -0.15
CA ALA A 98 -17.66 5.83 0.43
C ALA A 98 -18.08 4.44 0.97
N PRO A 99 -19.07 4.37 1.90
CA PRO A 99 -19.63 3.10 2.38
C PRO A 99 -20.57 2.43 1.36
N ALA A 100 -20.30 2.63 0.06
CA ALA A 100 -21.08 2.08 -1.03
C ALA A 100 -20.29 0.97 -1.73
N ARG A 101 -21.01 0.02 -2.32
CA ARG A 101 -20.35 -0.98 -3.17
C ARG A 101 -19.84 -0.29 -4.44
N PRO A 102 -18.65 -0.65 -4.94
CA PRO A 102 -18.17 -0.13 -6.21
C PRO A 102 -19.17 -0.49 -7.32
N VAL A 103 -19.37 0.44 -8.26
CA VAL A 103 -20.27 0.24 -9.40
C VAL A 103 -19.89 -1.02 -10.19
N GLN A 104 -20.86 -1.65 -10.83
CA GLN A 104 -20.66 -2.93 -11.52
C GLN A 104 -19.55 -2.87 -12.57
N ASP A 105 -19.49 -1.76 -13.33
CA ASP A 105 -18.50 -1.57 -14.38
C ASP A 105 -17.08 -1.49 -13.83
N ALA A 106 -16.86 -0.77 -12.73
CA ALA A 106 -15.57 -0.72 -12.05
C ALA A 106 -15.13 -2.13 -11.62
N ARG A 107 -16.04 -2.94 -11.06
CA ARG A 107 -15.74 -4.33 -10.67
C ARG A 107 -15.43 -5.21 -11.88
N TYR A 108 -16.11 -5.01 -13.00
CA TYR A 108 -15.86 -5.75 -14.22
C TYR A 108 -14.48 -5.41 -14.80
N LEU A 109 -14.15 -4.12 -14.90
CA LEU A 109 -12.84 -3.64 -15.35
C LEU A 109 -11.71 -4.21 -14.50
N ILE A 110 -11.77 -4.06 -13.17
CA ILE A 110 -10.72 -4.58 -12.28
C ILE A 110 -10.54 -6.09 -12.41
N ARG A 111 -11.63 -6.86 -12.55
CA ARG A 111 -11.52 -8.32 -12.77
C ARG A 111 -10.80 -8.66 -14.07
N GLY A 112 -11.05 -7.90 -15.14
CA GLY A 112 -10.34 -8.05 -16.41
C GLY A 112 -8.84 -7.78 -16.34
N LEU A 113 -8.38 -7.01 -15.34
CA LEU A 113 -6.96 -6.69 -15.15
C LEU A 113 -6.17 -7.79 -14.43
N GLY A 114 -6.82 -8.86 -13.96
CA GLY A 114 -6.21 -9.86 -13.07
C GLY A 114 -4.89 -10.45 -13.57
N ASN A 115 -4.76 -10.74 -14.87
CA ASN A 115 -3.54 -11.32 -15.44
C ASN A 115 -2.35 -10.35 -15.52
N ARG A 116 -2.60 -9.04 -15.37
CA ARG A 116 -1.59 -7.98 -15.38
C ARG A 116 -1.15 -7.57 -13.97
N LEU A 117 -1.80 -8.09 -12.93
CA LEU A 117 -1.57 -7.75 -11.53
C LEU A 117 -0.93 -8.92 -10.79
N ALA A 118 -0.11 -8.62 -9.79
CA ALA A 118 0.36 -9.61 -8.81
C ALA A 118 -0.79 -10.00 -7.86
N GLY A 119 -1.63 -9.03 -7.52
CA GLY A 119 -2.82 -9.23 -6.71
C GLY A 119 -3.63 -7.95 -6.55
N VAL A 120 -4.83 -8.11 -5.97
CA VAL A 120 -5.72 -7.01 -5.63
C VAL A 120 -6.02 -7.07 -4.14
N ALA A 121 -5.76 -5.99 -3.42
CA ALA A 121 -6.13 -5.81 -2.03
C ALA A 121 -7.16 -4.68 -1.90
N ARG A 122 -7.97 -4.72 -0.85
CA ARG A 122 -9.02 -3.72 -0.60
C ARG A 122 -8.89 -3.16 0.80
N VAL A 123 -8.88 -1.84 0.90
CA VAL A 123 -9.03 -1.10 2.14
C VAL A 123 -10.48 -0.63 2.23
N PRO A 124 -11.22 -1.00 3.30
CA PRO A 124 -12.61 -0.60 3.44
C PRO A 124 -12.74 0.91 3.64
N TYR A 125 -13.97 1.42 3.56
CA TYR A 125 -14.22 2.82 3.86
C TYR A 125 -13.94 3.05 5.35
N LEU A 126 -13.07 4.00 5.64
CA LEU A 126 -12.64 4.36 6.99
C LEU A 126 -13.09 5.81 7.24
N PRO A 127 -14.29 6.02 7.82
CA PRO A 127 -14.85 7.37 8.01
C PRO A 127 -13.91 8.31 8.78
N VAL A 128 -13.13 7.74 9.69
CA VAL A 128 -12.14 8.47 10.51
C VAL A 128 -11.11 9.22 9.67
N LEU A 129 -10.79 8.74 8.46
CA LEU A 129 -9.85 9.40 7.57
C LEU A 129 -10.32 10.78 7.09
N ARG A 130 -11.62 11.11 7.26
CA ARG A 130 -12.16 12.44 6.97
C ARG A 130 -11.95 13.45 8.10
N ALA A 131 -11.63 12.98 9.31
CA ALA A 131 -11.50 13.82 10.51
C ALA A 131 -10.04 14.02 10.95
N VAL A 132 -9.14 13.11 10.56
CA VAL A 132 -7.72 13.15 10.92
C VAL A 132 -6.93 14.10 10.02
N LYS A 133 -5.86 14.68 10.58
CA LYS A 133 -4.96 15.59 9.86
C LYS A 133 -3.85 14.85 9.11
N GLY A 134 -3.60 13.59 9.45
CA GLY A 134 -2.54 12.80 8.84
C GLY A 134 -2.65 11.30 9.10
N ALA A 135 -1.80 10.53 8.42
CA ALA A 135 -1.81 9.07 8.49
C ALA A 135 -1.32 8.51 9.84
N GLU A 136 -0.48 9.24 10.59
CA GLU A 136 -0.04 8.83 11.93
C GLU A 136 -1.20 8.80 12.92
N GLU A 137 -1.96 9.90 12.99
CA GLU A 137 -3.16 10.02 13.83
C GLU A 137 -4.19 8.94 13.47
N ALA A 138 -4.34 8.63 12.18
CA ALA A 138 -5.25 7.59 11.73
C ALA A 138 -4.92 6.19 12.29
N LEU A 139 -3.65 5.85 12.50
CA LEU A 139 -3.24 4.53 13.02
C LEU A 139 -3.59 4.31 14.49
N GLU A 140 -3.95 5.34 15.26
CA GLU A 140 -4.39 5.15 16.64
C GLU A 140 -5.75 4.42 16.71
N TYR A 141 -6.56 4.58 15.65
CA TYR A 141 -7.90 4.01 15.56
C TYR A 141 -7.87 2.51 15.27
N LYS A 142 -8.66 1.76 16.03
CA LYS A 142 -8.74 0.29 15.97
C LYS A 142 -9.08 -0.23 14.56
N ASP A 143 -10.05 0.39 13.90
CA ASP A 143 -10.50 -0.05 12.57
C ASP A 143 -9.43 0.14 11.50
N VAL A 144 -8.64 1.20 11.62
CA VAL A 144 -7.52 1.49 10.72
C VAL A 144 -6.40 0.48 10.93
N ARG A 145 -6.05 0.15 12.19
CA ARG A 145 -5.06 -0.92 12.50
C ARG A 145 -5.51 -2.27 11.96
N ALA A 146 -6.76 -2.64 12.18
CA ALA A 146 -7.31 -3.88 11.66
C ALA A 146 -7.29 -3.94 10.12
N ALA A 147 -7.57 -2.81 9.44
CA ALA A 147 -7.42 -2.71 8.00
C ALA A 147 -5.95 -2.85 7.54
N ALA A 148 -5.02 -2.24 8.28
CA ALA A 148 -3.59 -2.31 7.99
C ALA A 148 -3.04 -3.74 8.11
N GLU A 149 -3.43 -4.47 9.16
CA GLU A 149 -3.07 -5.89 9.34
C GLU A 149 -3.63 -6.76 8.21
N LYS A 150 -4.90 -6.57 7.84
CA LYS A 150 -5.52 -7.30 6.74
C LYS A 150 -4.85 -7.00 5.40
N LEU A 151 -4.48 -5.75 5.15
CA LEU A 151 -3.77 -5.33 3.95
C LEU A 151 -2.41 -6.03 3.85
N ARG A 152 -1.59 -5.97 4.90
CA ARG A 152 -0.26 -6.62 4.94
C ARG A 152 -0.39 -8.12 4.73
N ALA A 153 -1.29 -8.78 5.46
CA ALA A 153 -1.52 -10.21 5.34
C ALA A 153 -2.01 -10.61 3.94
N ALA A 154 -2.82 -9.77 3.27
CA ALA A 154 -3.27 -10.03 1.90
C ALA A 154 -2.12 -9.97 0.89
N MET A 155 -1.17 -9.06 1.09
CA MET A 155 -0.03 -8.87 0.20
C MET A 155 1.06 -9.92 0.40
N GLU A 156 1.27 -10.41 1.62
CA GLU A 156 2.24 -11.47 1.93
C GLU A 156 1.77 -12.87 1.50
N LYS A 157 0.46 -13.14 1.48
CA LYS A 157 -0.07 -14.46 1.09
C LYS A 157 0.01 -14.78 -0.41
N ARG A 158 0.37 -13.80 -1.23
CA ARG A 158 0.36 -13.88 -2.71
C ARG A 158 1.70 -13.51 -3.34
N SER A 159 2.68 -13.11 -2.52
CA SER A 159 4.07 -12.91 -2.91
C SER A 159 4.84 -14.22 -2.95
#